data_AF-A0A1A2ZSE6-F1
#
_entry.id   AF-A0A1A2ZSE6-F1
#
_cell.length_a   1.000
_cell.length_b   1.000
_cell.length_c   1.000
_cell.angle_alpha   90.00
_cell.angle_beta   90.00
_cell.angle_gamma   90.00
#
_symmetry.space_group_name_H-M   'P 1'
#
loop_
_entity.id
_entity.type
_entity.pdbx_description
1 polymer ?
#
loop_
_entity_poly.entity_id
_entity_poly.type
_entity_poly.pdbx_seq_one_letter_code
_entity_poly.pdbx_strand_id
1 'polypeptide(L)'
;MIVNHHADHEGFSGAIGLMAALGMLATGRGNARFAAELASVSGTDRVVDIGCGPGNAGRAAVRPGAKGLASHGWTEQQVESFAAQCRAAGFAGVQVDEHRRGRGSAWVVQAVRPDPAT
;
A
#
# COMPACT_ATOMS: atom_id res chain seq x y z
N MET A 1 -11.41 8.17 3.01
CA MET A 1 -11.46 8.73 1.65
C MET A 1 -10.12 8.41 1.00
N ILE A 2 -10.11 7.76 -0.17
CA ILE A 2 -8.87 7.51 -0.89
C ILE A 2 -8.50 8.81 -1.60
N VAL A 3 -7.35 9.39 -1.26
CA VAL A 3 -6.85 10.62 -1.90
C VAL A 3 -5.99 10.20 -3.09
N ASN A 4 -6.49 10.40 -4.31
CA ASN A 4 -5.76 10.12 -5.55
C ASN A 4 -5.16 11.41 -6.11
N HIS A 5 -3.85 11.62 -5.97
CA HIS A 5 -3.20 12.84 -6.49
C HIS A 5 -3.14 12.90 -8.03
N HIS A 6 -3.44 11.81 -8.75
CA HIS A 6 -3.56 11.81 -10.21
C HIS A 6 -4.96 12.21 -10.71
N ALA A 7 -5.91 12.52 -9.82
CA ALA A 7 -7.28 12.88 -10.20
C ALA A 7 -7.33 14.07 -11.15
N ASP A 8 -6.34 14.97 -11.08
CA ASP A 8 -6.29 16.21 -11.87
C ASP A 8 -5.26 16.16 -13.02
N HIS A 9 -4.69 15.00 -13.34
CA HIS A 9 -3.69 14.88 -14.42
C HIS A 9 -4.36 14.64 -15.79
N GLU A 10 -4.25 15.59 -16.72
CA GLU A 10 -4.98 15.59 -18.01
C GLU A 10 -4.82 14.28 -18.82
N GLY A 11 -3.61 13.71 -18.84
CA GLY A 11 -3.31 12.44 -19.53
C GLY A 11 -4.01 11.19 -18.97
N PHE A 12 -4.66 11.31 -17.80
CA PHE A 12 -5.45 10.25 -17.16
C PHE A 12 -6.94 10.60 -17.06
N SER A 13 -7.40 11.63 -17.76
CA SER A 13 -8.82 11.97 -17.84
C SER A 13 -9.58 11.08 -18.83
N GLY A 14 -10.89 10.93 -18.62
CA GLY A 14 -11.79 10.25 -19.55
C GLY A 14 -11.48 8.77 -19.80
N ALA A 15 -11.67 8.32 -21.05
CA ALA A 15 -11.58 6.91 -21.43
C ALA A 15 -10.17 6.32 -21.25
N ILE A 16 -9.12 7.13 -21.44
CA ILE A 16 -7.72 6.71 -21.27
C ILE A 16 -7.45 6.37 -19.80
N GLY A 17 -7.90 7.23 -18.88
CA GLY A 17 -7.86 6.97 -17.44
C GLY A 17 -8.61 5.70 -17.05
N LEU A 18 -9.79 5.48 -17.62
CA LEU A 18 -10.58 4.26 -17.37
C LEU A 18 -9.87 3.00 -17.84
N MET A 19 -9.28 3.02 -19.04
CA MET A 19 -8.53 1.89 -19.59
C MET A 19 -7.27 1.59 -18.78
N ALA A 20 -6.53 2.63 -18.37
CA ALA A 20 -5.38 2.49 -17.49
C ALA A 20 -5.79 1.89 -16.13
N ALA A 21 -6.88 2.38 -15.52
CA ALA A 21 -7.41 1.86 -14.26
C ALA A 21 -7.84 0.39 -14.38
N LEU A 22 -8.53 0.01 -15.46
CA LEU A 22 -8.93 -1.38 -15.72
C LEU A 22 -7.71 -2.29 -15.94
N GLY A 23 -6.71 -1.83 -16.70
CA GLY A 23 -5.45 -2.56 -16.91
C GLY A 23 -4.70 -2.80 -15.60
N MET A 24 -4.57 -1.76 -14.76
CA MET A 24 -3.97 -1.86 -13.42
C MET A 24 -4.82 -2.71 -12.46
N LEU A 25 -6.15 -2.69 -12.60
CA LEU A 25 -7.04 -3.52 -11.81
C LEU A 25 -6.81 -5.01 -12.11
N ALA A 26 -6.77 -5.35 -13.39
CA ALA A 26 -6.58 -6.71 -13.87
C ALA A 26 -5.19 -7.26 -13.53
N THR A 27 -4.14 -6.47 -13.76
CA THR A 27 -2.74 -6.89 -13.55
C THR A 27 -2.31 -6.80 -12.08
N GLY A 28 -2.85 -5.85 -11.31
CA GLY A 28 -2.42 -5.58 -9.94
C GLY A 28 -3.05 -6.47 -8.86
N ARG A 29 -4.16 -7.16 -9.16
CA ARG A 29 -4.91 -7.94 -8.15
C ARG A 29 -4.09 -9.09 -7.54
N GLY A 30 -3.30 -9.78 -8.36
CA GLY A 30 -2.43 -10.86 -7.89
C GLY A 30 -1.28 -10.37 -7.00
N ASN A 31 -0.74 -9.19 -7.26
CA ASN A 31 0.32 -8.58 -6.44
C ASN A 31 -0.23 -8.06 -5.12
N ALA A 32 -1.40 -7.44 -5.15
CA ALA A 32 -2.12 -6.97 -3.98
C ALA A 32 -2.42 -8.08 -2.97
N ARG A 33 -2.95 -9.22 -3.45
CA ARG A 33 -3.21 -10.38 -2.59
C ARG A 33 -1.92 -10.93 -1.99
N PHE A 34 -0.88 -11.06 -2.80
CA PHE A 34 0.42 -11.55 -2.37
C PHE A 34 1.07 -10.65 -1.30
N ALA A 35 1.04 -9.34 -1.48
CA ALA A 35 1.54 -8.39 -0.49
C ALA A 35 0.76 -8.46 0.84
N ALA A 36 -0.57 -8.61 0.78
CA ALA A 36 -1.39 -8.79 1.98
C ALA A 36 -1.11 -10.11 2.71
N GLU A 37 -0.84 -11.20 1.97
CA GLU A 37 -0.44 -12.49 2.53
C GLU A 37 0.94 -12.41 3.18
N LEU A 38 1.93 -11.79 2.53
CA LEU A 38 3.28 -11.59 3.08
C LEU A 38 3.27 -10.76 4.36
N ALA A 39 2.46 -9.70 4.38
CA ALA A 39 2.29 -8.84 5.56
C ALA A 39 1.41 -9.48 6.66
N SER A 40 0.94 -10.72 6.47
CA SER A 40 0.09 -11.45 7.43
C SER A 40 -1.13 -10.63 7.92
N VAL A 41 -1.73 -9.82 7.04
CA VAL A 41 -2.79 -8.87 7.41
C VAL A 41 -4.02 -9.59 7.97
N SER A 42 -4.45 -9.15 9.14
CA SER A 42 -5.65 -9.59 9.86
C SER A 42 -6.75 -8.51 9.87
N GLY A 43 -7.95 -8.87 10.35
CA GLY A 43 -9.08 -7.94 10.42
C GLY A 43 -8.93 -6.82 11.46
N THR A 44 -7.95 -6.92 12.36
CA THR A 44 -7.69 -5.92 13.41
C THR A 44 -6.67 -4.86 12.98
N ASP A 45 -5.98 -5.08 11.85
CA ASP A 45 -4.89 -4.22 11.43
C ASP A 45 -5.39 -2.92 10.78
N ARG A 46 -4.61 -1.85 10.98
CA ARG A 46 -4.77 -0.60 10.22
C ARG A 46 -3.77 -0.63 9.09
N VAL A 47 -4.27 -0.61 7.86
CA VAL A 47 -3.45 -0.83 6.66
C VAL A 47 -3.35 0.46 5.88
N VAL A 48 -2.17 0.72 5.32
CA VAL A 48 -1.96 1.76 4.32
C VAL A 48 -1.41 1.07 3.08
N ASP A 49 -2.18 1.07 2.01
CA ASP A 49 -1.78 0.64 0.67
C ASP A 49 -1.02 1.80 0.00
N ILE A 50 0.14 1.54 -0.59
CA ILE A 50 0.93 2.59 -1.23
C ILE A 50 1.46 2.08 -2.57
N GLY A 51 0.74 2.42 -3.65
CA GLY A 51 1.02 2.05 -5.02
C GLY A 51 0.18 2.85 -6.03
N CYS A 52 0.74 3.17 -7.21
CA CYS A 52 0.07 3.96 -8.27
C CYS A 52 -1.16 3.29 -8.92
N GLY A 53 -1.63 2.17 -8.35
CA GLY A 53 -2.75 1.40 -8.85
C GLY A 53 -4.10 1.83 -8.27
N PRO A 54 -5.20 1.19 -8.69
CA PRO A 54 -6.57 1.55 -8.32
C PRO A 54 -6.96 1.14 -6.88
N GLY A 55 -6.01 1.05 -5.95
CA GLY A 55 -6.24 0.62 -4.56
C GLY A 55 -6.55 -0.87 -4.40
N ASN A 56 -5.92 -1.72 -5.22
CA ASN A 56 -6.13 -3.17 -5.17
C ASN A 56 -5.64 -3.81 -3.86
N ALA A 57 -4.51 -3.35 -3.30
CA ALA A 57 -3.95 -3.92 -2.08
C ALA A 57 -4.78 -3.51 -0.87
N GLY A 58 -5.24 -2.26 -0.83
CA GLY A 58 -6.22 -1.80 0.15
C GLY A 58 -7.48 -2.65 0.12
N ARG A 59 -8.06 -2.92 -1.06
CA ARG A 59 -9.24 -3.80 -1.17
C ARG A 59 -8.97 -5.25 -0.77
N ALA A 60 -7.79 -5.78 -1.07
CA ALA A 60 -7.40 -7.14 -0.68
C ALA A 60 -7.17 -7.26 0.84
N ALA A 61 -6.64 -6.21 1.46
CA ALA A 61 -6.37 -6.12 2.88
C ALA A 61 -7.61 -5.81 3.73
N VAL A 62 -8.64 -5.18 3.14
CA VAL A 62 -9.95 -4.96 3.76
C VAL A 62 -10.74 -6.28 3.78
N ARG A 63 -10.29 -7.23 4.61
CA ARG A 63 -11.21 -8.13 5.31
C ARG A 63 -12.06 -7.29 6.28
N PRO A 64 -13.28 -7.71 6.68
CA PRO A 64 -14.15 -6.86 7.49
C PRO A 64 -13.45 -6.43 8.79
N GLY A 65 -13.04 -5.15 8.87
CA GLY A 65 -12.37 -4.57 10.04
C GLY A 65 -11.14 -3.70 9.76
N ALA A 66 -10.37 -4.01 8.70
CA ALA A 66 -9.16 -3.25 8.40
C ALA A 66 -9.48 -1.90 7.72
N LYS A 67 -8.88 -0.81 8.22
CA LYS A 67 -9.02 0.54 7.62
C LYS A 67 -7.84 0.79 6.67
N GLY A 68 -8.13 1.16 5.42
CA GLY A 68 -7.17 1.38 4.34
C GLY A 68 -7.00 2.85 3.91
N LEU A 69 -5.77 3.28 3.62
CA LEU A 69 -5.45 4.52 2.86
C LEU A 69 -4.60 4.14 1.64
N ALA A 70 -4.79 4.76 0.46
CA ALA A 70 -4.00 4.48 -0.75
C ALA A 70 -3.13 5.68 -1.18
N SER A 71 -1.86 5.47 -1.56
CA SER A 71 -0.94 6.48 -2.17
C SER A 71 -0.23 5.90 -3.41
N HIS A 72 0.64 6.63 -4.13
CA HIS A 72 1.33 6.16 -5.35
C HIS A 72 2.53 5.23 -5.07
N GLY A 73 3.12 4.63 -6.11
CA GLY A 73 4.28 3.74 -5.97
C GLY A 73 5.50 4.46 -5.42
N TRP A 74 6.19 3.82 -4.48
CA TRP A 74 7.36 4.37 -3.80
C TRP A 74 8.67 3.85 -4.36
N THR A 75 9.70 4.69 -4.33
CA THR A 75 11.09 4.26 -4.46
C THR A 75 11.56 3.57 -3.18
N GLU A 76 12.63 2.79 -3.27
CA GLU A 76 13.29 2.20 -2.10
C GLU A 76 13.66 3.26 -1.05
N GLN A 77 14.19 4.40 -1.48
CA GLN A 77 14.51 5.51 -0.58
C GLN A 77 13.27 6.07 0.15
N GLN A 78 12.11 6.09 -0.51
CA GLN A 78 10.84 6.53 0.11
C GLN A 78 10.34 5.50 1.13
N VAL A 79 10.49 4.20 0.84
CA VAL A 79 10.18 3.11 1.78
C VAL A 79 11.03 3.25 3.05
N GLU A 80 12.34 3.45 2.91
CA GLU A 80 13.25 3.61 4.04
C GLU A 80 12.96 4.90 4.84
N SER A 81 12.68 6.00 4.14
CA SER A 81 12.31 7.27 4.77
C SER A 81 11.02 7.12 5.59
N PHE A 82 10.05 6.36 5.09
CA PHE A 82 8.82 6.09 5.81
C PHE A 82 9.06 5.19 7.03
N ALA A 83 9.87 4.15 6.91
CA ALA A 83 10.25 3.32 8.05
C ALA A 83 10.94 4.16 9.14
N ALA A 84 11.81 5.09 8.77
CA ALA A 84 12.42 6.05 9.69
C ALA A 84 11.38 6.95 10.37
N GLN A 85 10.38 7.44 9.63
CA GLN A 85 9.27 8.21 10.19
C GLN A 85 8.43 7.40 11.17
N CYS A 86 8.14 6.12 10.87
CA CYS A 86 7.45 5.22 11.81
C CYS A 86 8.23 5.08 13.12
N ARG A 87 9.56 4.89 13.05
CA ARG A 87 10.42 4.82 14.24
C ARG A 87 10.39 6.14 15.03
N ALA A 88 10.54 7.26 14.35
CA ALA A 88 10.51 8.59 14.97
C ALA A 88 9.16 8.93 15.61
N ALA A 89 8.06 8.40 15.07
CA ALA A 89 6.71 8.55 15.61
C ALA A 89 6.41 7.58 16.78
N GLY A 90 7.37 6.75 17.19
CA GLY A 90 7.24 5.84 18.32
C GLY A 90 6.57 4.52 18.00
N PHE A 91 6.45 4.14 16.72
CA PHE A 91 6.03 2.78 16.38
C PHE A 91 7.15 1.78 16.71
N ALA A 92 6.78 0.66 17.32
CA ALA A 92 7.68 -0.43 17.67
C ALA A 92 7.75 -1.48 16.56
N GLY A 93 8.81 -2.29 16.57
CA GLY A 93 8.95 -3.44 15.67
C GLY A 93 8.94 -3.09 14.18
N VAL A 94 9.48 -1.91 13.80
CA VAL A 94 9.50 -1.47 12.40
C VAL A 94 10.38 -2.40 11.56
N GLN A 95 9.76 -3.16 10.65
CA GLN A 95 10.41 -4.05 9.68
C GLN A 95 10.16 -3.55 8.25
N VAL A 96 11.13 -3.77 7.36
CA VAL A 96 11.05 -3.45 5.93
C VAL A 96 11.44 -4.70 5.16
N ASP A 97 10.51 -5.21 4.34
CA ASP A 97 10.72 -6.41 3.55
C ASP A 97 10.57 -6.10 2.06
N GLU A 98 11.57 -6.52 1.25
CA GLU A 98 11.50 -6.50 -0.21
C GLU A 98 11.11 -7.89 -0.73
N HIS A 99 10.07 -7.96 -1.55
CA HIS A 99 9.70 -9.17 -2.27
C HIS A 99 9.71 -8.91 -3.77
N ARG A 100 10.72 -9.43 -4.45
CA ARG A 100 10.79 -9.37 -5.91
C ARG A 100 9.78 -10.33 -6.54
N ARG A 101 9.05 -9.82 -7.54
CA ARG A 101 8.13 -10.61 -8.35
C ARG A 101 8.25 -10.20 -9.82
N GLY A 102 8.81 -11.09 -10.63
CA GLY A 102 9.07 -10.82 -12.05
C GLY A 102 10.01 -9.63 -12.22
N ARG A 103 9.57 -8.60 -12.95
CA ARG A 103 10.37 -7.40 -13.23
C ARG A 103 10.24 -6.28 -12.18
N GLY A 104 9.48 -6.49 -11.10
CA GLY A 104 9.25 -5.46 -10.08
C GLY A 104 9.44 -5.99 -8.65
N SER A 105 9.41 -5.07 -7.69
CA SER A 105 9.49 -5.36 -6.26
C SER A 105 8.22 -4.91 -5.56
N ALA A 106 7.73 -5.72 -4.63
CA ALA A 106 6.75 -5.34 -3.63
C ALA A 106 7.48 -5.05 -2.33
N TRP A 107 7.28 -3.86 -1.77
CA TRP A 107 7.85 -3.48 -0.48
C TRP A 107 6.76 -3.54 0.58
N VAL A 108 7.11 -4.10 1.74
CA VAL A 108 6.22 -4.17 2.90
C VAL A 108 6.91 -3.49 4.06
N VAL A 109 6.27 -2.47 4.64
CA VAL A 109 6.72 -1.86 5.90
C VAL A 109 5.71 -2.24 6.97
N GLN A 110 6.17 -2.96 8.00
CA GLN A 110 5.33 -3.41 9.12
C GLN A 110 5.79 -2.72 10.38
N ALA A 111 4.84 -2.23 11.18
CA ALA A 111 5.13 -1.58 12.45
C ALA A 111 3.94 -1.71 13.39
N VAL A 112 4.20 -1.77 14.70
CA VAL A 112 3.17 -1.88 15.73
C VAL A 112 3.09 -0.56 16.46
N ARG A 113 1.88 -0.01 16.62
CA ARG A 113 1.67 1.08 17.55
C ARG A 113 1.70 0.50 18.98
N PRO A 114 2.64 0.89 19.85
CA PRO A 114 2.63 0.45 21.23
C PRO A 114 1.30 0.82 21.88
N ASP A 115 0.81 -0.01 22.79
CA ASP A 115 -0.33 0.39 23.61
C ASP A 115 0.07 1.65 24.41
N PRO A 116 -0.83 2.62 24.57
CA PRO A 116 -0.55 3.85 25.31
C PRO A 116 -0.31 3.65 26.83
N ALA A 117 -0.02 2.43 27.29
CA ALA A 117 0.38 2.16 28.66
C ALA A 117 1.27 0.91 28.73
N THR A 118 2.56 1.11 28.96
CA THR A 118 3.31 0.37 29.99
C THR A 118 4.23 1.35 30.68
#